data_AF-A0A419I750-F1
#
_entry.id   AF-A0A419I750-F1
#
_cell.length_a   1.000
_cell.length_b   1.000
_cell.length_c   1.000
_cell.angle_alpha   90.00
_cell.angle_beta   90.00
_cell.angle_gamma   90.00
#
_symmetry.space_group_name_H-M   'P 1'
#
loop_
_entity.id
_entity.type
_entity.pdbx_description
1 polymer ?
#
loop_
_entity_poly.entity_id
_entity_poly.type
_entity_poly.pdbx_seq_one_letter_code
_entity_poly.pdbx_strand_id
1 'polypeptide(L)'
;MNDPAVGWQIEAFRKSDELLDWVLDLPPGISHHTLEDILGYDDMSRPEGYPATAEQVRAVLNHFDVPADTACPLDDTKLKYYVAAFADTRTTQADPDPTRRVEP
;
A
#
# COMPACT_ATOMS: atom_id res chain seq x y z
N MET A 1 18.66 8.93 -12.33
CA MET A 1 18.48 7.78 -11.41
C MET A 1 16.99 7.60 -11.28
N ASN A 2 16.43 6.55 -11.87
CA ASN A 2 15.03 6.20 -11.62
C ASN A 2 15.03 5.53 -10.25
N ASP A 3 14.57 6.25 -9.24
CA ASP A 3 14.20 5.63 -7.98
C ASP A 3 13.16 4.56 -8.32
N PRO A 4 13.37 3.28 -7.94
CA PRO A 4 12.32 2.29 -8.13
C PRO A 4 11.11 2.82 -7.39
N ALA A 5 9.99 3.05 -8.09
CA ALA A 5 8.78 3.49 -7.42
C ALA A 5 8.47 2.44 -6.34
N VAL A 6 8.42 2.90 -5.10
CA VAL A 6 8.06 2.05 -3.97
C VAL A 6 6.55 2.15 -3.84
N GLY A 7 5.87 1.03 -4.04
CA GLY A 7 4.45 0.89 -3.75
C GLY A 7 4.26 0.59 -2.27
N TRP A 8 3.11 0.96 -1.74
CA TRP A 8 2.73 0.65 -0.36
C TRP A 8 1.45 -0.16 -0.34
N GLN A 9 1.37 -1.13 0.56
CA GLN A 9 0.18 -1.95 0.73
C GLN A 9 -0.12 -2.14 2.22
N ILE A 10 -1.40 -2.33 2.53
CA ILE A 10 -1.88 -2.73 3.85
C ILE A 10 -2.23 -4.21 3.77
N GLU A 11 -1.64 -4.99 4.65
CA GLU A 11 -1.87 -6.43 4.78
C GLU A 11 -2.60 -6.69 6.09
N ALA A 12 -3.73 -7.40 6.01
CA ALA A 12 -4.48 -7.83 7.19
C ALA A 12 -4.36 -9.34 7.36
N PHE A 13 -3.92 -9.77 8.53
CA PHE A 13 -3.75 -11.17 8.89
C PHE A 13 -4.73 -11.55 9.99
N ARG A 14 -5.36 -12.71 9.89
CA ARG A 14 -6.23 -13.22 10.95
C ARG A 14 -5.42 -13.60 12.17
N LYS A 15 -5.82 -13.13 13.36
CA LYS A 15 -5.20 -13.49 14.63
C LYS A 15 -5.35 -14.98 14.97
N SER A 16 -6.39 -15.64 14.45
CA SER A 16 -6.69 -17.05 14.75
C SER A 16 -5.69 -18.03 14.14
N ASP A 17 -5.22 -17.76 12.93
CA ASP A 17 -4.41 -18.69 12.13
C ASP A 17 -3.20 -18.03 11.45
N GLU A 18 -3.01 -16.72 11.67
CA GLU A 18 -1.92 -15.89 11.12
C GLU A 18 -1.83 -15.91 9.59
N LEU A 19 -2.90 -16.34 8.92
CA LEU A 19 -3.02 -16.27 7.47
C LEU A 19 -3.51 -14.89 7.03
N LEU A 20 -3.05 -14.48 5.84
CA LEU A 20 -3.51 -13.27 5.17
C LEU A 20 -5.00 -13.39 4.89
N ASP A 21 -5.78 -12.43 5.41
CA ASP A 21 -7.22 -12.31 5.17
C ASP A 21 -7.49 -11.49 3.92
N TRP A 22 -6.83 -10.34 3.82
CA TRP A 22 -6.90 -9.44 2.67
C TRP A 22 -5.66 -8.55 2.58
N VAL A 23 -5.44 -8.01 1.39
CA VAL A 23 -4.40 -7.03 1.08
C VAL A 23 -5.03 -5.88 0.31
N LEU A 24 -4.55 -4.67 0.56
CA LEU A 24 -5.00 -3.46 -0.10
C LEU A 24 -3.80 -2.65 -0.59
N ASP A 25 -3.66 -2.51 -1.90
CA ASP A 25 -2.72 -1.59 -2.51
C ASP A 25 -3.12 -0.14 -2.22
N LEU A 26 -2.20 0.65 -1.67
CA LEU A 26 -2.37 2.09 -1.57
C LEU A 26 -2.07 2.77 -2.92
N PRO A 27 -2.59 3.99 -3.16
CA PRO A 27 -2.35 4.68 -4.42
C PRO A 27 -0.84 4.88 -4.70
N PRO A 28 -0.42 4.83 -5.97
CA PRO A 28 0.98 4.98 -6.33
C PRO A 28 1.49 6.40 -6.03
N GLY A 29 2.79 6.52 -5.76
CA GLY A 29 3.44 7.82 -5.49
C GLY A 29 3.39 8.27 -4.02
N ILE A 30 2.93 7.41 -3.11
CA ILE A 30 3.00 7.66 -1.67
C ILE A 30 4.46 7.61 -1.21
N SER A 31 4.89 8.68 -0.55
CA SER A 31 6.20 8.74 0.11
C SER A 31 6.12 8.12 1.50
N HIS A 32 7.19 7.46 1.94
CA HIS A 32 7.29 6.93 3.31
C HIS A 32 7.01 8.02 4.35
N HIS A 33 7.50 9.25 4.13
CA HIS A 33 7.21 10.41 4.98
C HIS A 33 5.72 10.70 5.21
N THR A 34 4.88 10.49 4.21
CA THR A 34 3.44 10.67 4.37
C THR A 34 2.86 9.60 5.28
N LEU A 35 3.32 8.35 5.17
CA LEU A 35 2.89 7.26 6.02
C LEU A 35 3.42 7.40 7.45
N GLU A 36 4.66 7.88 7.62
CA GLU A 36 5.25 8.22 8.92
C GLU A 36 4.38 9.23 9.67
N ASP A 37 3.95 10.30 8.99
CA ASP A 37 3.08 11.34 9.58
C ASP A 37 1.70 10.78 9.98
N ILE A 38 1.07 9.98 9.12
CA ILE A 38 -0.27 9.43 9.38
C ILE A 38 -0.24 8.35 10.46
N LEU A 39 0.76 7.46 10.41
CA LEU A 39 0.87 6.32 11.32
C LEU A 39 1.57 6.70 12.64
N GLY A 40 2.29 7.81 12.68
CA GLY A 40 3.10 8.24 13.83
C GLY A 40 4.39 7.43 13.99
N TYR A 41 4.98 6.98 12.89
CA TYR A 41 6.27 6.30 12.89
C TYR A 41 7.43 7.29 12.74
N ASP A 42 8.52 7.09 13.49
CA ASP A 42 9.74 7.92 13.39
C ASP A 42 10.58 7.59 12.15
N ASP A 43 10.57 6.32 11.71
CA ASP A 43 11.31 5.85 10.54
C ASP A 43 10.60 4.66 9.89
N MET A 44 10.13 4.86 8.65
CA MET A 44 9.61 3.83 7.75
C MET A 44 10.50 3.65 6.52
N SER A 45 11.77 4.07 6.61
CA SER A 45 12.74 4.02 5.49
C SER A 45 13.04 2.61 4.98
N ARG A 46 12.72 1.57 5.76
CA ARG A 46 12.96 0.17 5.37
C ARG A 46 11.71 -0.44 4.74
N PRO A 47 11.85 -1.33 3.75
CA PRO A 47 10.72 -2.01 3.13
C PRO A 47 10.26 -3.23 3.96
N GLU A 48 10.05 -3.04 5.26
CA GLU A 48 9.58 -4.07 6.17
C GLU A 48 8.08 -3.90 6.47
N GLY A 49 7.46 -4.94 7.03
CA GLY A 49 6.06 -4.89 7.45
C GLY A 49 5.95 -4.18 8.79
N TYR A 50 5.49 -2.93 8.78
CA TYR A 50 5.28 -2.14 9.99
C TYR A 50 3.91 -2.47 10.57
N PRO A 51 3.81 -2.92 11.83
CA PRO A 51 2.51 -3.21 12.43
C PRO A 51 1.63 -1.96 12.45
N ALA A 52 0.33 -2.10 12.28
CA ALA A 52 -0.61 -0.99 12.37
C ALA A 52 -1.86 -1.42 13.13
N THR A 53 -2.49 -0.46 13.80
CA THR A 53 -3.81 -0.61 14.41
C THR A 53 -4.90 -0.33 13.39
N ALA A 54 -6.13 -0.78 13.64
CA ALA A 54 -7.28 -0.46 12.81
C ALA A 54 -7.50 1.06 12.71
N GLU A 55 -7.24 1.80 13.79
CA GLU A 55 -7.36 3.26 13.81
C GLU A 55 -6.35 3.92 12.87
N GLN A 56 -5.09 3.48 12.90
CA GLN A 56 -4.04 3.93 11.99
C GLN A 56 -4.35 3.58 10.54
N VAL A 57 -4.77 2.34 10.27
CA VAL A 57 -5.19 1.92 8.92
C VAL A 57 -6.34 2.80 8.44
N ARG A 58 -7.34 3.04 9.28
CA ARG A 58 -8.47 3.92 8.94
C ARG A 58 -8.03 5.35 8.65
N ALA A 59 -7.04 5.87 9.39
CA ALA A 59 -6.47 7.19 9.14
C ALA A 59 -5.79 7.25 7.76
N VAL A 60 -5.03 6.22 7.38
CA VAL A 60 -4.44 6.09 6.04
C VAL A 60 -5.53 6.06 4.97
N LEU A 61 -6.54 5.20 5.10
CA LEU A 61 -7.64 5.10 4.12
C LEU A 61 -8.37 6.43 3.96
N ASN A 62 -8.63 7.13 5.07
CA ASN A 62 -9.30 8.42 5.05
C ASN A 62 -8.43 9.53 4.46
N HIS A 63 -7.12 9.49 4.67
CA HIS A 63 -6.18 10.46 4.09
C HIS A 63 -6.13 10.38 2.57
N PHE A 64 -6.19 9.16 2.02
CA PHE A 64 -6.11 8.90 0.58
C PHE A 64 -7.48 8.80 -0.11
N ASP A 65 -8.57 9.14 0.58
CA ASP A 65 -9.95 9.04 0.09
C ASP A 65 -10.28 7.62 -0.45
N VAL A 66 -9.65 6.59 0.12
CA VAL A 66 -9.87 5.21 -0.28
C VAL A 66 -11.23 4.78 0.27
N PRO A 67 -12.15 4.25 -0.58
CA PRO A 67 -13.48 3.89 -0.12
C PRO A 67 -13.38 2.83 0.98
N ALA A 68 -14.06 3.05 2.09
CA ALA A 68 -14.06 2.11 3.22
C ALA A 68 -14.59 0.72 2.83
N ASP A 69 -15.43 0.61 1.79
CA ASP A 69 -15.91 -0.66 1.22
C ASP A 69 -14.80 -1.48 0.56
N THR A 70 -13.66 -0.85 0.22
CA THR A 70 -12.51 -1.52 -0.39
C THR A 70 -11.72 -2.32 0.64
N ALA A 71 -11.75 -1.90 1.91
CA ALA A 71 -11.16 -2.62 3.02
C ALA A 71 -12.25 -3.47 3.71
N CYS A 72 -11.98 -4.75 3.94
CA CYS A 72 -12.82 -5.56 4.83
C CYS A 72 -12.90 -4.86 6.21
N PRO A 73 -14.00 -4.98 6.97
CA PRO A 73 -14.18 -4.20 8.19
C PRO A 73 -13.00 -4.35 9.13
N LEU A 74 -12.43 -3.21 9.51
CA LEU A 74 -11.28 -3.15 10.39
C LEU A 74 -11.70 -3.58 11.82
N ASP A 75 -11.19 -4.72 12.27
CA ASP A 75 -11.43 -5.30 13.58
C ASP A 75 -10.11 -5.72 14.24
N ASP A 76 -9.56 -4.88 15.13
CA ASP A 76 -8.33 -5.17 15.89
C ASP A 76 -8.44 -6.41 16.79
N THR A 77 -9.65 -6.92 17.08
CA THR A 77 -9.79 -8.13 17.89
C THR A 77 -9.54 -9.39 17.07
N LYS A 78 -9.81 -9.34 15.76
CA LYS A 78 -9.71 -10.48 14.85
C LYS A 78 -8.54 -10.39 13.88
N LEU A 79 -8.07 -9.19 13.56
CA LEU A 79 -7.06 -8.94 12.54
C LEU A 79 -5.83 -8.25 13.15
N LYS A 80 -4.66 -8.53 12.59
CA LYS A 80 -3.43 -7.74 12.73
C LYS A 80 -3.17 -7.06 11.39
N TYR A 81 -2.85 -5.76 11.41
CA TYR A 81 -2.52 -5.04 10.19
C TYR A 81 -1.03 -4.78 10.11
N TYR A 82 -0.51 -4.80 8.89
CA TYR A 82 0.86 -4.41 8.59
C TYR A 82 0.85 -3.52 7.36
N VAL A 83 1.64 -2.46 7.40
CA VAL A 83 1.92 -1.60 6.25
C VAL A 83 3.28 -2.01 5.71
N ALA A 84 3.31 -2.51 4.49
CA ALA A 84 4.53 -3.00 3.87
C ALA A 84 4.80 -2.25 2.57
N ALA A 85 6.08 -1.98 2.33
CA ALA A 85 6.53 -1.48 1.04
C ALA A 85 6.76 -2.66 0.08
N PHE A 86 6.35 -2.50 -1.17
CA PHE A 86 6.65 -3.44 -2.24
C PHE A 86 7.32 -2.72 -3.40
N ALA A 87 8.12 -3.44 -4.17
CA ALA A 87 8.69 -2.90 -5.39
C ALA A 87 7.57 -2.67 -6.41
N ASP A 88 7.20 -1.42 -6.68
CA ASP A 88 6.27 -1.09 -7.76
C ASP A 88 7.03 -1.14 -9.08
N THR A 89 6.95 -2.29 -9.73
CA THR A 89 7.50 -2.48 -11.07
C THR A 89 6.65 -1.82 -12.15
N ARG A 90 5.51 -1.21 -11.79
CA ARG A 90 4.56 -0.59 -12.74
C ARG A 90 5.07 0.74 -13.31
N THR A 91 6.18 1.27 -12.80
CA THR A 91 6.83 2.48 -13.35
C THR A 91 7.79 2.18 -14.52
N THR A 92 7.79 0.95 -15.04
CA THR A 92 8.40 0.63 -16.35
C THR A 92 7.33 0.27 -17.39
N GLN A 93 6.31 1.11 -17.57
CA GLN A 93 5.62 1.19 -18.85
C GLN A 93 5.99 2.53 -19.50
N ALA A 94 7.24 2.58 -19.99
CA ALA A 94 7.64 3.57 -20.98
C ALA A 94 6.72 3.43 -22.19
N ASP A 95 6.13 4.56 -22.59
CA ASP A 95 5.50 4.88 -23.86
C ASP A 95 4.60 3.84 -24.56
N PRO A 96 3.33 4.17 -24.86
CA PRO A 96 2.63 3.48 -25.94
C PRO A 96 3.35 3.85 -27.24
N ASP A 97 4.18 2.95 -27.78
CA ASP A 97 4.75 3.10 -29.12
C ASP A 97 3.61 3.44 -30.10
N PRO A 98 3.56 4.67 -30.68
CA PRO A 98 2.55 5.03 -31.67
C PRO A 98 2.92 4.49 -33.06
N THR A 99 3.87 3.56 -33.16
CA THR A 99 4.42 3.04 -34.40
C THR A 99 3.80 1.70 -34.79
N ARG A 100 2.52 1.48 -34.48
CA ARG A 100 1.68 0.64 -35.37
C ARG A 100 1.36 1.44 -36.62
N ARG A 101 2.41 1.76 -37.39
CA ARG A 101 2.28 2.16 -38.78
C ARG A 101 1.80 0.91 -39.52
N VAL A 102 0.49 0.83 -39.66
CA VAL A 102 -0.15 0.16 -40.78
C VAL A 102 0.54 0.61 -42.07
N GLU A 103 0.46 -0.30 -43.05
CA GLU A 103 0.59 -0.10 -44.50
C GLU A 103 1.84 -0.73 -45.13
N PRO A 104 1.73 -1.27 -46.36
CA PRO A 104 0.58 -1.89 -47.06
C PRO A 104 0.81 -3.35 -47.46
#